data_AF-A0A250IKU5-F1
#
_entry.id   AF-A0A250IKU5-F1
#
_cell.length_a   1.000
_cell.length_b   1.000
_cell.length_c   1.000
_cell.angle_alpha   90.00
_cell.angle_beta   90.00
_cell.angle_gamma   90.00
#
_symmetry.space_group_name_H-M   'P 1'
#
loop_
_entity.id
_entity.type
_entity.pdbx_description
1 polymer ?
#
loop_
_entity_poly.entity_id
_entity_poly.type
_entity_poly.pdbx_seq_one_letter_code
_entity_poly.pdbx_strand_id
1 'polypeptide(L)'
;MSFSVNNRSAAATTTTQQTASTADTSKMESVKDLLSGGSFKMGVDGTSDFNAVSDAFKRFSDGNSADGYALMAEGLGKDFKGKMLASVEKKMDAWLKENPNATPAKVAEKAKSLLMNETVMFQTMKNTITQMANDAISRMRDTFEG
;
A
#
# COMPACT_ATOMS: atom_id res chain seq x y z
N MET A 1 43.36 -49.03 10.24
CA MET A 1 42.74 -48.59 11.51
C MET A 1 43.06 -47.12 11.72
N SER A 2 42.07 -46.23 11.59
CA SER A 2 42.12 -44.86 12.13
C SER A 2 40.68 -44.44 12.45
N PHE A 3 40.42 -44.11 13.70
CA PHE A 3 39.16 -43.55 14.20
C PHE A 3 39.43 -42.28 14.98
N SER A 4 38.47 -41.35 14.92
CA SER A 4 38.13 -40.16 15.77
C SER A 4 37.88 -38.95 14.84
N VAL A 5 36.66 -38.56 14.46
CA VAL A 5 35.43 -38.08 15.16
C VAL A 5 35.52 -36.63 15.69
N ASN A 6 34.57 -35.83 15.17
CA ASN A 6 34.00 -34.53 15.61
C ASN A 6 34.79 -33.23 15.40
N ASN A 7 34.24 -32.33 14.56
CA ASN A 7 33.48 -31.19 15.08
C ASN A 7 32.50 -30.61 14.04
N ARG A 8 31.32 -30.20 14.52
CA ARG A 8 30.20 -29.61 13.78
C ARG A 8 30.58 -28.24 13.19
N SER A 9 30.10 -27.94 11.98
CA SER A 9 29.39 -26.70 11.68
C SER A 9 28.70 -26.84 10.33
N ALA A 10 27.39 -26.56 10.33
CA ALA A 10 26.52 -26.59 9.17
C ALA A 10 27.12 -25.75 8.04
N ALA A 11 27.47 -26.40 6.92
CA ALA A 11 27.56 -25.71 5.66
C ALA A 11 26.13 -25.33 5.31
N ALA A 12 25.80 -24.07 5.60
CA ALA A 12 24.57 -23.43 5.24
C ALA A 12 24.25 -23.79 3.80
N THR A 13 23.17 -24.54 3.61
CA THR A 13 22.37 -24.46 2.39
C THR A 13 22.29 -22.99 2.06
N THR A 14 22.96 -22.58 0.99
CA THR A 14 22.71 -21.30 0.34
C THR A 14 21.26 -21.41 -0.14
N THR A 15 20.33 -21.11 0.76
CA THR A 15 19.03 -20.57 0.42
C THR A 15 19.40 -19.51 -0.60
N THR A 16 18.96 -19.73 -1.85
CA THR A 16 18.91 -18.68 -2.85
C THR A 16 18.34 -17.48 -2.13
N GLN A 17 19.24 -16.56 -1.79
CA GLN A 17 18.90 -15.29 -1.18
C GLN A 17 18.04 -14.70 -2.27
N GLN A 18 16.73 -14.78 -2.04
CA GLN A 18 15.68 -14.17 -2.83
C GLN A 18 16.13 -12.72 -2.87
N THR A 19 16.82 -12.42 -3.97
CA THR A 19 17.35 -11.10 -4.25
C THR A 19 16.10 -10.29 -4.22
N ALA A 20 15.97 -9.46 -3.17
CA ALA A 20 14.91 -8.49 -3.03
C ALA A 20 14.73 -7.95 -4.43
N SER A 21 13.55 -8.19 -5.03
CA SER A 21 13.28 -7.74 -6.39
C SER A 21 13.72 -6.31 -6.42
N THR A 22 14.86 -6.06 -7.06
CA THR A 22 15.34 -4.72 -7.32
C THR A 22 14.33 -4.25 -8.34
N ALA A 23 13.22 -3.71 -7.82
CA ALA A 23 12.41 -2.78 -8.56
C ALA A 23 13.42 -1.88 -9.28
N ASP A 24 13.29 -1.78 -10.59
CA ASP A 24 14.15 -1.00 -11.46
C ASP A 24 14.02 0.48 -11.01
N THR A 25 14.76 0.83 -9.95
CA THR A 25 14.68 2.14 -9.27
C THR A 25 15.26 3.24 -10.15
N SER A 26 15.93 2.86 -11.24
CA SER A 26 16.39 3.74 -12.32
C SER A 26 15.26 4.52 -13.00
N LYS A 27 14.01 4.08 -12.87
CA LYS A 27 12.81 4.77 -13.39
C LYS A 27 11.97 5.45 -12.31
N MET A 28 12.30 5.31 -11.02
CA MET A 28 11.59 6.01 -9.96
C MET A 28 12.00 7.47 -9.96
N GLU A 29 11.00 8.35 -10.05
CA GLU A 29 11.18 9.78 -9.88
C GLU A 29 11.95 10.09 -8.58
N SER A 30 12.84 11.07 -8.66
CA SER A 30 13.59 11.56 -7.52
C SER A 30 12.64 11.95 -6.39
N VAL A 31 13.06 11.89 -5.12
CA VAL A 31 12.24 12.41 -4.00
C VAL A 31 11.79 13.85 -4.21
N LYS A 32 12.61 14.67 -4.90
CA LYS A 32 12.24 16.02 -5.32
C LYS A 32 11.12 16.07 -6.37
N ASP A 33 11.08 15.12 -7.30
CA ASP A 33 10.01 15.02 -8.30
C ASP A 33 8.70 14.49 -7.68
N LEU A 34 8.81 13.65 -6.65
CA LEU A 34 7.66 13.18 -5.84
C LEU A 34 7.09 14.25 -4.90
N LEU A 35 7.85 15.32 -4.63
CA LEU A 35 7.47 16.43 -3.75
C LEU A 35 7.03 17.64 -4.59
N SER A 36 5.73 17.76 -4.83
CA SER A 36 5.17 18.96 -5.47
C SER A 36 5.18 20.14 -4.49
N GLY A 37 6.19 21.00 -4.58
CA GLY A 37 6.31 22.20 -3.76
C GLY A 37 6.67 21.93 -2.29
N GLY A 38 7.31 20.80 -2.01
CA GLY A 38 7.74 20.41 -0.65
C GLY A 38 6.74 19.52 0.11
N SER A 39 5.62 19.16 -0.51
CA SER A 39 4.66 18.19 0.03
C SER A 39 4.44 17.02 -0.92
N PHE A 40 4.22 15.83 -0.35
CA PHE A 40 3.89 14.65 -1.13
C PHE A 40 2.47 14.78 -1.68
N LYS A 41 2.33 14.65 -3.01
CA LYS A 41 1.04 14.65 -3.69
C LYS A 41 1.00 13.53 -4.71
N MET A 42 -0.07 12.73 -4.68
CA MET A 42 -0.33 11.68 -5.65
C MET A 42 -0.96 12.26 -6.93
N GLY A 43 -1.55 13.46 -6.85
CA GLY A 43 -2.17 14.12 -8.00
C GLY A 43 -3.46 13.44 -8.47
N VAL A 44 -4.02 12.57 -7.63
CA VAL A 44 -5.27 11.84 -7.85
C VAL A 44 -6.14 11.92 -6.61
N ASP A 45 -7.45 11.86 -6.79
CA ASP A 45 -8.45 11.94 -5.73
C ASP A 45 -9.58 10.91 -5.92
N GLY A 46 -10.64 11.02 -5.11
CA GLY A 46 -11.79 10.12 -5.19
C GLY A 46 -12.54 10.14 -6.52
N THR A 47 -12.40 11.21 -7.33
CA THR A 47 -13.01 11.38 -8.65
C THR A 47 -12.15 10.87 -9.79
N SER A 48 -10.84 10.67 -9.56
CA SER A 48 -9.92 10.15 -10.58
C SER A 48 -10.37 8.77 -11.05
N ASP A 49 -10.11 8.43 -12.31
CA ASP A 49 -10.37 7.10 -12.84
C ASP A 49 -9.30 6.08 -12.43
N PHE A 50 -9.57 4.81 -12.73
CA PHE A 50 -8.65 3.71 -12.43
C PHE A 50 -7.25 3.92 -13.04
N ASN A 51 -7.16 4.38 -14.30
CA ASN A 51 -5.88 4.53 -14.97
C ASN A 51 -5.06 5.65 -14.33
N ALA A 52 -5.70 6.78 -14.01
CA ALA A 52 -5.04 7.86 -13.29
C ALA A 52 -4.48 7.40 -11.93
N VAL A 53 -5.27 6.63 -11.17
CA VAL A 53 -4.84 6.10 -9.86
C VAL A 53 -3.75 5.05 -9.99
N SER A 54 -3.88 4.13 -10.96
CA SER A 54 -2.85 3.14 -11.26
C SER A 54 -1.54 3.80 -11.67
N ASP A 55 -1.58 4.78 -12.57
CA ASP A 55 -0.39 5.50 -13.01
C ASP A 55 0.24 6.30 -11.88
N ALA A 56 -0.55 6.91 -11.00
CA ALA A 56 -0.03 7.51 -9.77
C ALA A 56 0.70 6.44 -8.93
N PHE A 57 0.09 5.28 -8.71
CA PHE A 57 0.67 4.19 -7.90
C PHE A 57 1.92 3.56 -8.52
N LYS A 58 2.02 3.51 -9.86
CA LYS A 58 3.21 3.04 -10.57
C LYS A 58 4.45 3.90 -10.31
N ARG A 59 4.28 5.16 -9.90
CA ARG A 59 5.40 6.06 -9.54
C ARG A 59 6.14 5.58 -8.29
N PHE A 60 5.51 4.75 -7.45
CA PHE A 60 6.06 4.29 -6.17
C PHE A 60 5.93 2.78 -5.93
N SER A 61 5.36 2.02 -6.86
CA SER A 61 5.21 0.57 -6.76
C SER A 61 5.38 -0.09 -8.12
N ASP A 62 5.81 -1.36 -8.11
CA ASP A 62 5.91 -2.19 -9.31
C ASP A 62 4.54 -2.30 -10.01
N GLY A 63 4.52 -2.32 -11.35
CA GLY A 63 3.29 -2.24 -12.16
C GLY A 63 2.16 -3.18 -11.72
N ASN A 64 2.47 -4.47 -11.49
CA ASN A 64 1.48 -5.45 -11.03
C ASN A 64 0.89 -5.11 -9.65
N SER A 65 1.68 -4.54 -8.74
CA SER A 65 1.20 -4.14 -7.41
C SER A 65 0.36 -2.85 -7.49
N ALA A 66 0.77 -1.91 -8.35
CA ALA A 66 0.06 -0.66 -8.56
C ALA A 66 -1.36 -0.87 -9.10
N ASP A 67 -1.52 -1.75 -10.09
CA ASP A 67 -2.85 -2.12 -10.62
C ASP A 67 -3.72 -2.80 -9.56
N GLY A 68 -3.13 -3.66 -8.72
CA GLY A 68 -3.84 -4.28 -7.59
C GLY A 68 -4.37 -3.25 -6.58
N TYR A 69 -3.55 -2.27 -6.20
CA TYR A 69 -3.98 -1.19 -5.31
C TYR A 69 -5.03 -0.28 -5.96
N ALA A 70 -4.90 0.00 -7.25
CA ALA A 70 -5.88 0.80 -7.98
C ALA A 70 -7.24 0.07 -8.06
N LEU A 71 -7.26 -1.25 -8.28
CA LEU A 71 -8.48 -2.06 -8.27
C LEU A 71 -9.13 -2.04 -6.89
N MET A 72 -8.32 -2.17 -5.84
CA MET A 72 -8.82 -2.11 -4.47
C MET A 72 -9.37 -0.72 -4.12
N ALA A 73 -8.73 0.35 -4.59
CA ALA A 73 -9.17 1.73 -4.40
C ALA A 73 -10.49 2.03 -5.16
N GLU A 74 -10.65 1.51 -6.38
CA GLU A 74 -11.93 1.54 -7.10
C GLU A 74 -13.03 0.79 -6.33
N GLY A 75 -12.68 -0.39 -5.79
CA GLY A 75 -13.57 -1.20 -4.97
C GLY A 75 -14.07 -0.51 -3.70
N LEU A 76 -13.43 0.58 -3.24
CA LEU A 76 -13.90 1.38 -2.10
C LEU A 76 -15.08 2.30 -2.46
N GLY A 77 -15.17 2.75 -3.71
CA GLY A 77 -16.07 3.81 -4.13
C GLY A 77 -15.54 5.22 -3.80
N LYS A 78 -16.07 6.22 -4.52
CA LYS A 78 -15.58 7.61 -4.57
C LYS A 78 -15.17 8.21 -3.22
N ASP A 79 -16.03 8.13 -2.21
CA ASP A 79 -15.79 8.77 -0.91
C ASP A 79 -14.68 8.08 -0.10
N PHE A 80 -14.73 6.74 -0.01
CA PHE A 80 -13.72 5.97 0.72
C PHE A 80 -12.37 6.00 -0.01
N LYS A 81 -12.38 5.97 -1.33
CA LYS A 81 -11.22 6.18 -2.20
C LYS A 81 -10.57 7.54 -1.92
N GLY A 82 -11.33 8.62 -1.95
CA GLY A 82 -10.82 9.97 -1.71
C GLY A 82 -10.22 10.11 -0.31
N LYS A 83 -10.88 9.56 0.72
CA LYS A 83 -10.36 9.55 2.10
C LYS A 83 -9.10 8.71 2.25
N MET A 84 -9.03 7.55 1.60
CA MET A 84 -7.86 6.69 1.59
C MET A 84 -6.66 7.41 0.94
N LEU A 85 -6.83 7.99 -0.26
CA LEU A 85 -5.78 8.74 -0.95
C LEU A 85 -5.27 9.92 -0.12
N ALA A 86 -6.20 10.73 0.43
CA ALA A 86 -5.83 11.86 1.30
C ALA A 86 -5.10 11.41 2.59
N SER A 87 -5.47 10.25 3.15
CA SER A 87 -4.78 9.67 4.31
C SER A 87 -3.34 9.26 3.97
N VAL A 88 -3.14 8.62 2.82
CA VAL A 88 -1.80 8.27 2.34
C VAL A 88 -0.95 9.52 2.13
N GLU A 89 -1.49 10.54 1.47
CA GLU A 89 -0.77 11.81 1.26
C GLU A 89 -0.35 12.46 2.58
N LYS A 90 -1.29 12.56 3.54
CA LYS A 90 -1.03 13.14 4.85
C LYS A 90 0.02 12.36 5.64
N LYS A 91 -0.05 11.03 5.65
CA LYS A 91 0.90 10.16 6.36
C LYS A 91 2.28 10.20 5.71
N MET A 92 2.34 10.31 4.38
CA MET A 92 3.59 10.43 3.66
C MET A 92 4.26 11.79 3.90
N ASP A 93 3.49 12.88 3.86
CA ASP A 93 4.00 14.23 4.15
C ASP A 93 4.58 14.33 5.58
N ALA A 94 3.89 13.75 6.57
CA ALA A 94 4.40 13.66 7.94
C ALA A 94 5.70 12.84 8.02
N TRP A 95 5.75 11.69 7.34
CA TRP A 95 6.94 10.85 7.33
C TRP A 95 8.13 11.50 6.62
N LEU A 96 7.91 12.23 5.52
CA LEU A 96 8.97 12.96 4.80
C LEU A 96 9.51 14.14 5.61
N LYS A 97 8.68 14.79 6.45
CA LYS A 97 9.15 15.81 7.40
C LYS A 97 10.10 15.23 8.46
N GLU A 98 9.81 14.03 8.94
CA GLU A 98 10.67 13.30 9.88
C GLU A 98 11.91 12.70 9.19
N ASN A 99 11.82 12.42 7.89
CA ASN A 99 12.86 11.77 7.09
C ASN A 99 13.24 12.62 5.87
N PRO A 100 13.75 13.85 6.05
CA PRO A 100 14.01 14.79 4.95
C PRO A 100 15.08 14.31 3.96
N ASN A 101 15.93 13.38 4.38
CA ASN A 101 17.00 12.79 3.58
C ASN A 101 16.68 11.34 3.15
N ALA A 102 15.41 10.93 3.16
CA ALA A 102 15.01 9.63 2.67
C ALA A 102 15.41 9.45 1.20
N THR A 103 15.88 8.25 0.84
CA THR A 103 16.15 7.91 -0.56
C THR A 103 14.83 7.64 -1.29
N PRO A 104 14.78 7.82 -2.63
CA PRO A 104 13.58 7.51 -3.42
C PRO A 104 13.03 6.10 -3.14
N ALA A 105 13.93 5.12 -2.99
CA ALA A 105 13.57 3.75 -2.63
C ALA A 105 12.83 3.67 -1.28
N LYS A 106 13.28 4.40 -0.25
CA LYS A 106 12.59 4.43 1.06
C LYS A 106 11.25 5.14 0.98
N VAL A 107 11.15 6.20 0.18
CA VAL A 107 9.87 6.90 -0.05
C VAL A 107 8.87 5.96 -0.72
N ALA A 108 9.29 5.27 -1.78
CA ALA A 108 8.47 4.30 -2.49
C ALA A 108 8.04 3.11 -1.60
N GLU A 109 8.97 2.54 -0.83
CA GLU A 109 8.68 1.46 0.11
C GLU A 109 7.66 1.90 1.17
N LYS A 110 7.84 3.10 1.73
CA LYS A 110 6.88 3.67 2.68
C LYS A 110 5.53 3.95 2.02
N ALA A 111 5.52 4.40 0.77
CA ALA A 111 4.30 4.71 0.02
C ALA A 111 3.49 3.45 -0.21
N LYS A 112 4.16 2.38 -0.66
CA LYS A 112 3.58 1.06 -0.85
C LYS A 112 3.02 0.50 0.45
N SER A 113 3.76 0.62 1.55
CA SER A 113 3.31 0.19 2.88
C SER A 113 2.06 0.96 3.34
N LEU A 114 2.05 2.30 3.17
CA LEU A 114 0.91 3.13 3.52
C LEU A 114 -0.30 2.83 2.62
N LEU A 115 -0.09 2.71 1.31
CA LEU A 115 -1.15 2.34 0.36
C LEU A 115 -1.81 1.03 0.75
N MET A 116 -1.02 -0.01 1.00
CA MET A 116 -1.54 -1.32 1.41
C MET A 116 -2.34 -1.21 2.72
N ASN A 117 -1.77 -0.56 3.73
CA ASN A 117 -2.40 -0.45 5.05
C ASN A 117 -3.71 0.36 5.00
N GLU A 118 -3.69 1.52 4.35
CA GLU A 118 -4.90 2.35 4.21
C GLU A 118 -5.96 1.63 3.37
N THR A 119 -5.57 1.00 2.26
CA THR A 119 -6.51 0.26 1.41
C THR A 119 -7.24 -0.82 2.20
N VAL A 120 -6.50 -1.65 2.95
CA VAL A 120 -7.08 -2.70 3.80
C VAL A 120 -7.94 -2.12 4.92
N MET A 121 -7.50 -1.04 5.56
CA MET A 121 -8.27 -0.36 6.60
C MET A 121 -9.61 0.16 6.06
N PHE A 122 -9.59 0.87 4.93
CA PHE A 122 -10.80 1.44 4.32
C PHE A 122 -11.72 0.35 3.75
N GLN A 123 -11.19 -0.76 3.24
CA GLN A 123 -12.00 -1.92 2.84
C GLN A 123 -12.68 -2.56 4.04
N THR A 124 -11.93 -2.73 5.14
CA THR A 124 -12.48 -3.27 6.39
C THR A 124 -13.60 -2.36 6.91
N MET A 125 -13.38 -1.05 6.97
CA MET A 125 -14.41 -0.09 7.36
C MET A 125 -15.65 -0.15 6.47
N LYS A 126 -15.47 -0.22 5.15
CA LYS A 126 -16.57 -0.36 4.20
C LYS A 126 -17.37 -1.64 4.47
N ASN A 127 -16.69 -2.77 4.67
CA ASN A 127 -17.33 -4.05 4.96
C ASN A 127 -18.09 -4.01 6.29
N THR A 128 -17.49 -3.46 7.35
CA THR A 128 -18.15 -3.30 8.66
C THR A 128 -19.40 -2.41 8.56
N ILE A 129 -19.33 -1.28 7.85
CA ILE A 129 -20.49 -0.41 7.65
C ILE A 129 -21.59 -1.12 6.85
N THR A 130 -21.21 -1.86 5.80
CA THR A 130 -22.17 -2.61 4.99
C THR A 130 -22.85 -3.72 5.81
N GLN A 131 -22.09 -4.43 6.66
CA GLN A 131 -22.64 -5.42 7.58
C GLN A 131 -23.60 -4.80 8.58
N MET A 132 -23.21 -3.68 9.23
CA MET A 132 -24.10 -2.96 10.16
C MET A 132 -25.37 -2.45 9.48
N ALA A 133 -25.26 -1.98 8.24
CA ALA A 133 -26.43 -1.55 7.46
C ALA A 133 -27.36 -2.73 7.15
N ASN A 134 -26.81 -3.88 6.73
CA ASN A 134 -27.58 -5.08 6.46
C ASN A 134 -28.25 -5.63 7.73
N ASP A 135 -27.56 -5.61 8.87
CA ASP A 135 -28.11 -5.99 10.17
C ASP A 135 -29.24 -5.05 10.60
N ALA A 136 -29.06 -3.74 10.41
CA ALA A 136 -30.09 -2.74 10.71
C ALA A 136 -31.34 -2.93 9.82
N ILE A 137 -31.15 -3.18 8.52
CA ILE A 137 -32.25 -3.47 7.58
C ILE A 137 -32.96 -4.76 7.97
N SER A 138 -32.22 -5.81 8.33
CA SER A 138 -32.79 -7.10 8.75
C SER A 138 -33.64 -6.93 10.02
N ARG A 139 -33.14 -6.19 11.02
CA ARG A 139 -33.88 -5.87 12.23
C ARG A 139 -35.14 -5.03 11.97
N MET A 140 -35.08 -4.06 11.05
CA MET A 140 -36.27 -3.31 10.66
C MET A 140 -37.29 -4.22 9.97
N ARG A 141 -36.87 -5.08 9.04
CA ARG A 141 -37.77 -6.02 8.36
C ARG A 141 -38.47 -6.94 9.36
N ASP A 142 -37.72 -7.53 10.30
CA ASP A 142 -38.28 -8.40 11.35
C ASP A 142 -39.26 -7.66 12.30
N THR A 143 -39.15 -6.32 12.41
CA THR A 143 -40.07 -5.50 13.20
C THR A 143 -41.36 -5.13 12.45
N PHE A 144 -41.34 -5.13 11.11
CA PHE A 144 -42.51 -4.81 10.27
C PHE A 144 -43.23 -6.05 9.71
N GLU A 145 -42.57 -7.21 9.66
CA GLU A 145 -43.15 -8.49 9.21
C GLU A 145 -43.59 -9.41 10.37
N GLY A 146 -43.40 -9.00 11.62
CA GLY A 146 -43.86 -9.69 12.84
C GLY A 146 -45.07 -9.03 13.48
#